data_AF-A0A9D5LXT1-F1
#
_entry.id   AF-A0A9D5LXT1-F1
#
_cell.length_a   1.000
_cell.length_b   1.000
_cell.length_c   1.000
_cell.angle_alpha   90.00
_cell.angle_beta   90.00
_cell.angle_gamma   90.00
#
_symmetry.space_group_name_H-M   'P 1'
#
loop_
_entity.id
_entity.type
_entity.pdbx_description
1 polymer ?
#
loop_
_entity_poly.entity_id
_entity_poly.type
_entity_poly.pdbx_seq_one_letter_code
_entity_poly.pdbx_strand_id
1 'polypeptide(L)'
;MDPQDWYKGAIGKIHGVVFVESTEAKIFRAGTLRDPEKLTKGDPEVLTVAGVAEKVITLREELTEDDVTYLSGKKLQINGFDYSVSSAKAGAAGAATITIAETPDASVTPDTIIYPAGAGADGRDIYSTLFIGQNAYGVTSISGGGLQTILKQKGSAGTGDPLDQRSTVGWKATQTAEILSPEFMVRVETTCSY
;
A
#
# COMPACT_ATOMS: atom_id res chain seq x y z
N MET A 1 7.50 -16.04 -31.25
CA MET A 1 6.82 -16.06 -29.95
C MET A 1 5.54 -16.84 -30.13
N ASP A 2 5.26 -17.79 -29.25
CA ASP A 2 4.02 -18.56 -29.28
C ASP A 2 2.87 -17.67 -28.78
N PRO A 3 1.73 -17.54 -29.51
CA PRO A 3 0.57 -16.79 -29.05
C PRO A 3 0.06 -17.22 -27.66
N GLN A 4 0.33 -18.45 -27.20
CA GLN A 4 0.01 -18.89 -25.84
C GLN A 4 0.76 -18.13 -24.73
N ASP A 5 1.96 -17.59 -25.01
CA ASP A 5 2.74 -16.86 -24.01
C ASP A 5 2.07 -15.53 -23.64
N TRP A 6 1.39 -14.89 -24.59
CA TRP A 6 0.61 -13.67 -24.36
C TRP A 6 -0.59 -13.86 -23.44
N TYR A 7 -1.24 -15.04 -23.48
CA TYR A 7 -2.42 -15.32 -22.64
C TYR A 7 -2.06 -15.66 -21.19
N LYS A 8 -0.77 -15.79 -20.84
CA LYS A 8 -0.31 -16.15 -19.48
C LYS A 8 0.34 -15.00 -18.71
N GLY A 9 0.39 -13.78 -19.27
CA GLY A 9 1.10 -12.64 -18.68
C GLY A 9 2.62 -12.85 -18.58
N ALA A 10 3.14 -13.88 -19.24
CA ALA A 10 4.55 -14.23 -19.22
C ALA A 10 5.28 -13.39 -20.27
N ILE A 11 6.22 -12.55 -19.83
CA ILE A 11 7.02 -11.69 -20.72
C ILE A 11 8.27 -12.39 -21.24
N GLY A 12 8.58 -13.58 -20.72
CA GLY A 12 9.67 -14.42 -21.20
C GLY A 12 10.06 -15.51 -20.22
N LYS A 13 11.04 -16.33 -20.64
CA LYS A 13 11.62 -17.40 -19.83
C LYS A 13 13.13 -17.41 -19.99
N ILE A 14 13.87 -17.37 -18.89
CA ILE A 14 15.35 -17.45 -18.87
C ILE A 14 15.76 -18.60 -17.96
N HIS A 15 16.56 -19.54 -18.48
CA HIS A 15 17.11 -20.68 -17.73
C HIS A 15 16.09 -21.46 -16.87
N GLY A 16 14.84 -21.59 -17.31
CA GLY A 16 13.79 -22.31 -16.58
C GLY A 16 12.84 -21.42 -15.77
N VAL A 17 13.20 -20.15 -15.53
CA VAL A 17 12.41 -19.17 -14.78
C VAL A 17 11.50 -18.40 -15.72
N VAL A 18 10.20 -18.34 -15.42
CA VAL A 18 9.21 -17.55 -16.17
C VAL A 18 9.03 -16.21 -15.48
N PHE A 19 9.10 -15.13 -16.24
CA PHE A 19 8.85 -13.78 -15.75
C PHE A 19 7.42 -13.37 -16.08
N VAL A 20 6.72 -12.87 -15.08
CA VAL A 20 5.34 -12.39 -15.21
C VAL A 20 5.33 -10.90 -14.93
N GLU A 21 4.79 -10.12 -15.85
CA GLU A 21 4.50 -8.72 -15.61
C GLU A 21 3.09 -8.61 -15.02
N SER A 22 2.93 -7.77 -14.01
CA SER A 22 1.64 -7.51 -13.39
C SER A 22 1.53 -6.04 -13.02
N THR A 23 0.42 -5.41 -13.42
CA THR A 23 0.04 -4.07 -12.94
C THR A 23 -0.31 -4.07 -11.45
N GLU A 24 -0.59 -5.25 -10.89
CA GLU A 24 -0.97 -5.47 -9.50
C GLU A 24 0.23 -5.86 -8.62
N ALA A 25 1.46 -5.73 -9.13
CA ALA A 25 2.65 -5.99 -8.34
C ALA A 25 2.66 -5.12 -7.08
N LYS A 26 2.86 -5.75 -5.91
CA LYS A 26 2.79 -5.05 -4.64
C LYS A 26 3.95 -4.07 -4.51
N ILE A 27 3.60 -2.82 -4.25
CA ILE A 27 4.55 -1.77 -3.86
C ILE A 27 4.13 -1.30 -2.47
N PHE A 28 5.07 -1.30 -1.53
CA PHE A 28 4.86 -0.71 -0.22
C PHE A 28 5.25 0.76 -0.31
N ARG A 29 4.23 1.61 -0.25
CA ARG A 29 4.34 3.06 -0.30
C ARG A 29 3.79 3.62 0.99
N ALA A 30 4.46 4.61 1.53
CA ALA A 30 3.94 5.36 2.65
C ALA A 30 2.90 6.34 2.10
N GLY A 31 1.87 6.63 2.89
CA GLY A 31 0.99 7.76 2.57
C GLY A 31 1.71 9.08 2.78
N THR A 32 1.09 10.20 2.45
CA THR A 32 1.65 11.52 2.78
C THR A 32 1.47 11.84 4.27
N LEU A 33 2.27 12.80 4.77
CA LEU A 33 2.12 13.37 6.11
C LEU A 33 1.04 14.45 6.17
N ARG A 34 0.80 15.15 5.06
CA ARG A 34 -0.26 16.16 4.91
C ARG A 34 -1.14 15.84 3.71
N ASP A 35 -2.36 16.35 3.71
CA ASP A 35 -3.32 16.12 2.63
C ASP A 35 -2.94 16.93 1.38
N PRO A 36 -2.48 16.30 0.28
CA PRO A 36 -2.04 17.02 -0.91
C PRO A 36 -3.17 17.79 -1.60
N GLU A 37 -4.44 17.42 -1.39
CA GLU A 37 -5.58 18.11 -2.01
C GLU A 37 -5.94 19.40 -1.27
N LYS A 38 -5.61 19.49 0.03
CA LYS A 38 -5.91 20.65 0.89
C LYS A 38 -4.69 21.49 1.23
N LEU A 39 -3.49 20.99 0.98
CA LEU A 39 -2.25 21.68 1.30
C LEU A 39 -2.11 22.93 0.44
N THR A 40 -2.10 24.10 1.08
CA THR A 40 -1.92 25.39 0.41
C THR A 40 -0.44 25.80 0.33
N LYS A 41 0.40 25.28 1.23
CA LYS A 41 1.82 25.60 1.33
C LYS A 41 2.60 24.50 2.07
N GLY A 42 3.83 24.26 1.64
CA GLY A 42 4.73 23.26 2.23
C GLY A 42 4.81 21.98 1.41
N ASP A 43 5.42 20.96 2.00
CA ASP A 43 5.65 19.66 1.38
C ASP A 43 4.67 18.60 1.96
N PRO A 44 3.87 17.92 1.15
CA PRO A 44 2.93 16.93 1.67
C PRO A 44 3.61 15.69 2.25
N GLU A 45 4.83 15.37 1.81
CA GLU A 45 5.54 14.13 2.13
C GLU A 45 6.44 14.29 3.36
N VAL A 46 7.06 15.45 3.55
CA VAL A 46 8.04 15.63 4.64
C VAL A 46 7.73 16.81 5.57
N LEU A 47 8.21 16.68 6.80
CA LEU A 47 8.24 17.72 7.82
C LEU A 47 9.65 17.74 8.46
N THR A 48 10.01 18.82 9.14
CA THR A 48 11.34 18.98 9.74
C THR A 48 11.25 19.29 11.22
N VAL A 49 12.06 18.61 12.01
CA VAL A 49 12.15 18.86 13.45
C VAL A 49 12.79 20.23 13.71
N ALA A 50 12.08 21.10 14.42
CA ALA A 50 12.63 22.34 14.99
C ALA A 50 13.22 22.11 16.39
N GLY A 51 12.61 21.21 17.16
CA GLY A 51 13.06 20.86 18.51
C GLY A 51 12.29 19.68 19.08
N VAL A 52 12.83 19.08 20.12
CA VAL A 52 12.22 17.95 20.82
C VAL A 52 12.23 18.24 22.31
N ALA A 53 11.08 18.08 22.96
CA ALA A 53 10.93 18.16 24.40
C ALA A 53 10.07 16.99 24.87
N GLU A 54 10.68 16.06 25.61
CA GLU A 54 10.05 14.80 26.01
C GLU A 54 9.49 14.05 24.79
N LYS A 55 8.15 13.96 24.66
CA LYS A 55 7.46 13.31 23.54
C LYS A 55 6.88 14.29 22.52
N VAL A 56 7.16 15.58 22.68
CA VAL A 56 6.64 16.65 21.83
C VAL A 56 7.74 17.07 20.85
N ILE A 57 7.46 16.89 19.57
CA ILE A 57 8.28 17.35 18.46
C ILE A 57 7.70 18.67 17.98
N THR A 58 8.48 19.74 18.08
CA THR A 58 8.16 21.04 17.46
C THR A 58 8.62 21.01 16.01
N LEU A 59 7.81 21.52 15.10
CA LEU A 59 8.06 21.51 13.66
C LEU A 59 8.60 22.85 13.16
N ARG A 60 9.43 22.81 12.11
CA ARG A 60 9.88 24.03 11.43
C ARG A 60 8.78 24.62 10.55
N GLU A 61 7.94 23.76 9.99
CA GLU A 61 6.81 24.14 9.15
C GLU A 61 5.60 24.56 10.01
N GLU A 62 4.68 25.31 9.39
CA GLU A 62 3.35 25.51 9.96
C GLU A 62 2.48 24.26 9.79
N LEU A 63 1.55 24.05 10.73
CA LEU A 63 0.47 23.08 10.60
C LEU A 63 -0.87 23.81 10.69
N THR A 64 -1.76 23.50 9.76
CA THR A 64 -3.17 23.91 9.77
C THR A 64 -4.02 22.90 10.55
N GLU A 65 -5.28 23.26 10.85
CA GLU A 65 -6.23 22.34 11.50
C GLU A 65 -6.58 21.13 10.61
N ASP A 66 -6.56 21.31 9.28
CA ASP A 66 -6.70 20.21 8.32
C ASP A 66 -5.51 19.24 8.42
N ASP A 67 -4.28 19.75 8.55
CA ASP A 67 -3.09 18.90 8.72
C ASP A 67 -3.13 18.11 10.02
N VAL A 68 -3.56 18.74 11.12
CA VAL A 68 -3.72 18.07 12.43
C VAL A 68 -4.72 16.92 12.33
N THR A 69 -5.84 17.15 11.64
CA THR A 69 -6.86 16.12 11.41
C THR A 69 -6.28 14.98 10.57
N TYR A 70 -5.51 15.31 9.53
CA TYR A 70 -4.91 14.34 8.61
C TYR A 70 -3.83 13.49 9.28
N LEU A 71 -3.04 14.07 10.20
CA LEU A 71 -1.99 13.36 10.95
C LEU A 71 -2.54 12.40 12.02
N SER A 72 -3.81 12.52 12.39
CA SER A 72 -4.43 11.70 13.42
C SER A 72 -4.35 10.21 13.10
N GLY A 73 -3.79 9.43 14.02
CA GLY A 73 -3.63 7.98 13.88
C GLY A 73 -2.55 7.54 12.88
N LYS A 74 -1.82 8.47 12.26
CA LYS A 74 -0.67 8.14 11.40
C LYS A 74 0.56 7.79 12.22
N LYS A 75 1.53 7.21 11.53
CA LYS A 75 2.87 6.92 12.06
C LYS A 75 3.91 7.72 11.28
N LEU A 76 4.94 8.13 11.98
CA LEU A 76 6.08 8.89 11.47
C LEU A 76 7.31 8.01 11.47
N GLN A 77 8.21 8.22 10.53
CA GLN A 77 9.53 7.61 10.53
C GLN A 77 10.58 8.72 10.66
N ILE A 78 11.46 8.59 11.66
CA ILE A 78 12.56 9.53 11.88
C ILE A 78 13.81 8.71 12.19
N ASN A 79 14.87 8.89 11.39
CA ASN A 79 16.12 8.14 11.49
C ASN A 79 15.94 6.61 11.54
N GLY A 80 14.96 6.08 10.80
CA GLY A 80 14.66 4.64 10.76
C GLY A 80 13.85 4.10 11.93
N PHE A 81 13.41 4.95 12.86
CA PHE A 81 12.48 4.58 13.93
C PHE A 81 11.05 5.01 13.60
N ASP A 82 10.09 4.12 13.84
CA ASP A 82 8.67 4.40 13.66
C ASP A 82 8.04 4.89 14.98
N TYR A 83 7.33 6.02 14.91
CA TYR A 83 6.65 6.67 16.02
C TYR A 83 5.16 6.84 15.72
N SER A 84 4.29 6.56 16.69
CA SER A 84 2.85 6.72 16.54
C SER A 84 2.42 8.12 16.96
N VAL A 85 1.67 8.84 16.11
CA VAL A 85 1.14 10.16 16.45
C VAL A 85 0.03 10.01 17.49
N SER A 86 0.23 10.56 18.68
CA SER A 86 -0.79 10.64 19.74
C SER A 86 -1.69 11.84 19.56
N SER A 87 -1.12 12.98 19.17
CA SER A 87 -1.85 14.21 18.83
C SER A 87 -0.95 15.15 18.02
N ALA A 88 -1.56 16.12 17.35
CA ALA A 88 -0.86 17.23 16.74
C ALA A 88 -1.55 18.55 17.11
N LYS A 89 -0.81 19.66 17.03
CA LYS A 89 -1.32 21.00 17.32
C LYS A 89 -0.95 21.94 16.18
N ALA A 90 -1.96 22.62 15.66
CA ALA A 90 -1.81 23.64 14.65
C ALA A 90 -1.01 24.84 15.20
N GLY A 91 -0.28 25.52 14.32
CA GLY A 91 0.57 26.64 14.70
C GLY A 91 1.40 27.16 13.54
N ALA A 92 1.96 28.35 13.73
CA ALA A 92 2.94 28.91 12.81
C ALA A 92 4.24 28.08 12.81
N ALA A 93 5.07 28.30 11.80
CA ALA A 93 6.43 27.77 11.71
C ALA A 93 7.21 27.94 13.03
N GLY A 94 7.76 26.85 13.57
CA GLY A 94 8.48 26.86 14.86
C GLY A 94 7.59 26.80 16.11
N ALA A 95 6.26 26.77 15.94
CA ALA A 95 5.29 26.68 17.04
C ALA A 95 4.30 25.51 16.90
N ALA A 96 4.13 24.96 15.70
CA ALA A 96 3.36 23.73 15.47
C ALA A 96 4.05 22.52 16.12
N THR A 97 3.26 21.58 16.64
CA THR A 97 3.80 20.41 17.35
C THR A 97 3.11 19.11 16.99
N ILE A 98 3.85 18.00 17.09
CA ILE A 98 3.34 16.64 17.08
C ILE A 98 3.76 15.96 18.38
N THR A 99 2.82 15.36 19.08
CA THR A 99 3.09 14.52 20.25
C THR A 99 3.10 13.06 19.81
N ILE A 100 4.21 12.36 20.03
CA ILE A 100 4.37 10.94 19.73
C ILE A 100 4.07 10.06 20.95
N ALA A 101 3.71 8.80 20.72
CA ALA A 101 3.36 7.88 21.81
C ALA A 101 4.60 7.33 22.52
N GLU A 102 5.63 7.01 21.76
CA GLU A 102 6.89 6.43 22.20
C GLU A 102 7.87 7.52 22.68
N THR A 103 8.91 7.12 23.41
CA THR A 103 10.00 8.05 23.78
C THR A 103 10.89 8.24 22.54
N PRO A 104 11.14 9.47 22.09
CA PRO A 104 12.01 9.69 20.93
C PRO A 104 13.43 9.22 21.23
N ASP A 105 14.05 8.59 20.24
CA ASP A 105 15.45 8.23 20.28
C ASP A 105 16.33 9.51 20.35
N ALA A 106 17.51 9.39 20.98
CA ALA A 106 18.42 10.52 21.14
C ALA A 106 18.96 11.09 19.80
N SER A 107 18.84 10.33 18.71
CA SER A 107 19.16 10.79 17.36
C SER A 107 18.15 11.79 16.77
N VAL A 108 16.96 11.93 17.36
CA VAL A 108 15.96 12.91 16.90
C VAL A 108 16.37 14.30 17.40
N THR A 109 17.08 15.04 16.55
CA THR A 109 17.61 16.37 16.84
C THR A 109 16.96 17.43 15.93
N PRO A 110 17.13 18.73 16.21
CA PRO A 110 16.78 19.75 15.22
C PRO A 110 17.37 19.45 13.84
N ASP A 111 16.63 19.81 12.80
CA ASP A 111 16.97 19.60 11.38
C ASP A 111 16.84 18.15 10.88
N THR A 112 16.45 17.18 11.70
CA THR A 112 16.10 15.84 11.20
C THR A 112 14.78 15.88 10.43
N ILE A 113 14.74 15.16 9.30
CA ILE A 113 13.55 15.04 8.46
C ILE A 113 12.62 13.97 9.03
N ILE A 114 11.34 14.27 9.03
CA ILE A 114 10.25 13.37 9.39
C ILE A 114 9.62 12.87 8.09
N TYR A 115 9.59 11.56 7.95
CA TYR A 115 8.97 10.86 6.84
C TYR A 115 7.68 10.17 7.30
N PRO A 116 6.77 9.83 6.39
CA PRO A 116 5.64 8.98 6.70
C PRO A 116 6.12 7.54 6.90
N ALA A 117 5.63 6.86 7.93
CA ALA A 117 5.95 5.46 8.14
C ALA A 117 5.12 4.55 7.22
N GLY A 118 5.59 3.31 7.04
CA GLY A 118 4.92 2.29 6.21
C GLY A 118 5.59 1.99 4.87
N ALA A 119 6.79 2.53 4.66
CA ALA A 119 7.66 2.20 3.54
C ALA A 119 9.11 1.98 4.01
N GLY A 120 10.05 1.98 3.07
CA GLY A 120 11.47 1.87 3.35
C GLY A 120 12.01 3.08 4.10
N ALA A 121 13.30 3.02 4.43
CA ALA A 121 14.01 4.14 5.05
C ALA A 121 13.79 5.43 4.27
N ASP A 122 13.63 6.55 4.97
CA ASP A 122 13.38 7.87 4.41
C ASP A 122 12.09 7.94 3.57
N GLY A 123 11.07 7.15 3.92
CA GLY A 123 9.80 7.11 3.20
C GLY A 123 9.86 6.48 1.80
N ARG A 124 10.97 5.85 1.43
CA ARG A 124 11.19 5.32 0.08
C ARG A 124 10.28 4.15 -0.24
N ASP A 125 9.75 4.13 -1.46
CA ASP A 125 8.98 3.01 -1.99
C ASP A 125 9.79 1.70 -1.98
N ILE A 126 9.14 0.62 -1.56
CA ILE A 126 9.69 -0.75 -1.63
C ILE A 126 8.90 -1.54 -2.67
N TYR A 127 9.63 -2.02 -3.67
CA TYR A 127 9.11 -2.88 -4.74
C TYR A 127 9.31 -4.34 -4.34
N SER A 128 8.23 -5.10 -4.28
CA SER A 128 8.25 -6.52 -3.91
C SER A 128 8.21 -7.41 -5.14
N THR A 129 9.30 -8.16 -5.36
CA THR A 129 9.37 -9.20 -6.38
C THR A 129 9.24 -10.57 -5.73
N LEU A 130 8.28 -11.38 -6.18
CA LEU A 130 8.07 -12.72 -5.65
C LEU A 130 8.66 -13.78 -6.59
N PHE A 131 9.55 -14.61 -6.04
CA PHE A 131 10.08 -15.80 -6.69
C PHE A 131 9.33 -17.00 -6.14
N ILE A 132 8.68 -17.75 -7.04
CA ILE A 132 7.88 -18.92 -6.68
C ILE A 132 8.51 -20.15 -7.35
N GLY A 133 9.05 -21.05 -6.55
CA GLY A 133 9.57 -22.33 -6.98
C GLY A 133 8.47 -23.31 -7.36
N GLN A 134 8.85 -24.36 -8.10
CA GLN A 134 7.92 -25.44 -8.44
C GLN A 134 7.42 -26.12 -7.16
N ASN A 135 6.12 -26.46 -7.13
CA ASN A 135 5.44 -27.09 -5.98
C ASN A 135 5.38 -26.25 -4.70
N ALA A 136 5.71 -24.95 -4.74
CA ALA A 136 5.61 -24.06 -3.58
C ALA A 136 4.17 -23.91 -3.03
N TYR A 137 3.18 -23.96 -3.93
CA TYR A 137 1.77 -23.84 -3.60
C TYR A 137 0.94 -24.88 -4.36
N GLY A 138 -0.15 -25.30 -3.74
CA GLY A 138 -1.16 -26.17 -4.33
C GLY A 138 -2.36 -25.34 -4.77
N VAL A 139 -3.01 -25.78 -5.84
CA VAL A 139 -4.31 -25.28 -6.25
C VAL A 139 -5.30 -26.43 -6.25
N THR A 140 -6.51 -26.19 -5.75
CA THR A 140 -7.56 -27.21 -5.80
C THR A 140 -8.06 -27.35 -7.23
N SER A 141 -7.95 -28.56 -7.78
CA SER A 141 -8.63 -28.98 -9.01
C SER A 141 -9.92 -29.69 -8.64
N ILE A 142 -11.06 -29.00 -8.75
CA ILE A 142 -12.38 -29.60 -8.48
C ILE A 142 -13.04 -29.91 -9.82
N SER A 143 -12.99 -31.17 -10.24
CA SER A 143 -13.73 -31.64 -11.42
C SER A 143 -15.24 -31.50 -11.16
N GLY A 144 -15.94 -30.76 -12.01
CA GLY A 144 -17.37 -30.43 -11.81
C GLY A 144 -17.65 -29.37 -10.73
N GLY A 145 -16.62 -28.67 -10.21
CA GLY A 145 -16.68 -27.72 -9.10
C GLY A 145 -17.40 -26.39 -9.35
N GLY A 146 -18.27 -26.32 -10.36
CA GLY A 146 -19.21 -25.21 -10.51
C GLY A 146 -18.63 -23.93 -11.12
N LEU A 147 -17.58 -23.99 -11.94
CA LEU A 147 -17.30 -22.89 -12.87
C LEU A 147 -18.49 -22.78 -13.84
N GLN A 148 -19.37 -21.82 -13.60
CA GLN A 148 -20.59 -21.66 -14.38
C GLN A 148 -20.84 -20.19 -14.61
N THR A 149 -20.90 -19.80 -15.89
CA THR A 149 -21.43 -18.51 -16.30
C THR A 149 -22.95 -18.61 -16.37
N ILE A 150 -23.64 -17.73 -15.67
CA ILE A 150 -25.10 -17.67 -15.61
C ILE A 150 -25.54 -16.38 -16.29
N LEU A 151 -26.27 -16.54 -17.39
CA LEU A 151 -26.83 -15.44 -18.17
C LEU A 151 -28.32 -15.33 -17.87
N LYS A 152 -28.73 -14.20 -17.30
CA LYS A 152 -30.13 -13.80 -17.19
C LYS A 152 -30.42 -12.81 -18.30
N GLN A 153 -31.16 -13.29 -19.30
CA GLN A 153 -31.59 -12.50 -20.45
C GLN A 153 -32.59 -11.41 -20.03
N LYS A 154 -32.82 -10.43 -20.89
CA LYS A 154 -33.86 -9.40 -20.70
C LYS A 154 -35.21 -10.05 -20.44
N GLY A 155 -35.96 -9.51 -19.48
CA GLY A 155 -37.24 -10.05 -19.01
C GLY A 155 -37.15 -11.22 -18.02
N SER A 156 -35.95 -11.65 -17.62
CA SER A 156 -35.80 -12.69 -16.59
C SER A 156 -36.26 -12.26 -15.19
N ALA A 157 -36.48 -10.96 -14.94
CA ALA A 157 -36.88 -10.43 -13.63
C ALA A 157 -38.39 -10.17 -13.49
N GLY A 158 -39.19 -10.45 -14.54
CA GLY A 158 -40.65 -10.29 -14.51
C GLY A 158 -41.07 -8.88 -14.11
N THR A 159 -41.98 -8.76 -13.14
CA THR A 159 -42.49 -7.46 -12.66
C THR A 159 -41.45 -6.58 -11.97
N GLY A 160 -40.26 -7.12 -11.64
CA GLY A 160 -39.12 -6.35 -11.12
C GLY A 160 -38.31 -5.61 -12.18
N ASP A 161 -38.52 -5.92 -13.46
CA ASP A 161 -38.00 -5.18 -14.62
C ASP A 161 -39.11 -5.11 -15.69
N PRO A 162 -40.20 -4.37 -15.45
CA PRO A 162 -41.41 -4.43 -16.26
C PRO A 162 -41.24 -3.90 -17.70
N LEU A 163 -40.08 -3.33 -18.02
CA LEU A 163 -39.72 -2.82 -19.35
C LEU A 163 -38.60 -3.63 -20.00
N ASP A 164 -38.20 -4.77 -19.42
CA ASP A 164 -37.15 -5.66 -19.91
C ASP A 164 -35.82 -4.94 -20.24
N GLN A 165 -35.42 -3.98 -19.41
CA GLN A 165 -34.25 -3.12 -19.66
C GLN A 165 -32.94 -3.70 -19.13
N ARG A 166 -32.99 -4.66 -18.21
CA ARG A 166 -31.82 -5.18 -17.50
C ARG A 166 -31.57 -6.64 -17.86
N SER A 167 -30.34 -6.93 -18.23
CA SER A 167 -29.79 -8.27 -18.24
C SER A 167 -28.72 -8.37 -17.16
N THR A 168 -28.45 -9.58 -16.68
CA THR A 168 -27.41 -9.80 -15.68
C THR A 168 -26.56 -11.01 -16.08
N VAL A 169 -25.26 -10.83 -15.99
CA VAL A 169 -24.29 -11.90 -16.15
C VAL A 169 -23.61 -12.09 -14.82
N GLY A 170 -23.71 -13.30 -14.28
CA GLY A 170 -22.98 -13.71 -13.10
C GLY A 170 -22.09 -14.90 -13.43
N TRP A 171 -21.08 -15.12 -12.62
CA TRP A 171 -20.28 -16.34 -12.69
C TRP A 171 -20.10 -16.89 -11.28
N LYS A 172 -19.95 -18.21 -11.21
CA LYS A 172 -19.51 -18.94 -10.02
C LYS A 172 -18.18 -19.58 -10.35
N ALA A 173 -17.25 -19.59 -9.42
CA ALA A 173 -16.06 -20.42 -9.48
C ALA A 173 -15.72 -20.90 -8.06
N THR A 174 -15.21 -22.12 -7.96
CA THR A 174 -14.68 -22.66 -6.72
C THR A 174 -13.19 -22.89 -6.93
N GLN A 175 -12.37 -22.02 -6.35
CA GLN A 175 -10.92 -22.11 -6.41
C GLN A 175 -10.34 -21.76 -5.05
N THR A 176 -9.35 -22.53 -4.61
CA THR A 176 -8.54 -22.23 -3.44
C THR A 176 -7.09 -22.57 -3.77
N ALA A 177 -6.17 -21.78 -3.24
CA ALA A 177 -4.74 -22.03 -3.28
C ALA A 177 -4.20 -22.06 -1.85
N GLU A 178 -3.25 -22.94 -1.59
CA GLU A 178 -2.60 -23.08 -0.28
C GLU A 178 -1.09 -23.18 -0.45
N ILE A 179 -0.35 -22.57 0.47
CA ILE A 179 1.11 -22.66 0.53
C ILE A 179 1.47 -24.04 1.08
N LEU A 180 2.20 -24.83 0.29
CA LEU A 180 2.63 -26.18 0.68
C LEU A 180 4.02 -26.16 1.31
N SER A 181 4.93 -25.41 0.69
CA SER A 181 6.34 -25.30 1.08
C SER A 181 6.76 -23.83 1.03
N PRO A 182 6.66 -23.10 2.17
CA PRO A 182 7.09 -21.70 2.25
C PRO A 182 8.55 -21.49 1.81
N GLU A 183 9.43 -22.46 2.05
CA GLU A 183 10.84 -22.42 1.69
C GLU A 183 11.13 -22.33 0.18
N PHE A 184 10.15 -22.68 -0.66
CA PHE A 184 10.26 -22.54 -2.12
C PHE A 184 9.77 -21.18 -2.63
N MET A 185 9.46 -20.25 -1.73
CA MET A 185 9.09 -18.88 -2.09
C MET A 185 10.04 -17.90 -1.43
N VAL A 186 10.46 -16.91 -2.22
CA VAL A 186 11.29 -15.81 -1.73
C VAL A 186 10.68 -14.50 -2.20
N ARG A 187 10.43 -13.60 -1.25
CA ARG A 187 10.10 -12.21 -1.55
C ARG A 187 11.38 -11.39 -1.48
N VAL A 188 11.77 -10.80 -2.59
CA VAL A 188 12.88 -9.85 -2.67
C VAL A 188 12.30 -8.44 -2.66
N GLU A 189 12.75 -7.64 -1.71
CA GLU A 189 12.35 -6.26 -1.53
C GLU A 189 13.47 -5.34 -1.99
N THR A 190 13.18 -4.49 -2.97
CA THR A 190 14.15 -3.56 -3.55
C THR A 190 13.66 -2.12 -3.41
N THR A 191 14.58 -1.21 -3.16
CA THR A 191 14.33 0.24 -3.16
C THR A 191 15.39 0.94 -4.02
N CYS A 192 15.15 2.21 -4.38
CA CYS A 192 16.09 3.06 -5.11
C CYS A 192 16.45 4.26 -4.23
N SER A 193 17.74 4.63 -4.21
CA SER A 193 18.25 5.78 -3.47
C SER A 193 18.57 7.00 -4.33
N TYR A 194 18.29 6.90 -5.63
CA TYR A 194 18.57 7.94 -6.64
C TYR A 194 17.27 8.59 -7.09
#